data_AF-A0A2E7QNQ4-F1
#
_entry.id   AF-A0A2E7QNQ4-F1
#
_cell.length_a   1.000
_cell.length_b   1.000
_cell.length_c   1.000
_cell.angle_alpha   90.00
_cell.angle_beta   90.00
_cell.angle_gamma   90.00
#
_symmetry.space_group_name_H-M   'P 1'
#
loop_
_entity.id
_entity.type
_entity.pdbx_description
1 polymer ?
#
loop_
_entity_poly.entity_id
_entity_poly.type
_entity_poly.pdbx_seq_one_letter_code
_entity_poly.pdbx_strand_id
1 'polypeptide(L)' 'MSGVNYALFGYLWLRGKNDPGFGIQLDQGTIIILMAWFVLCFTGMLGNIANTAHAIGLISGAGMGWIAAQRAR' A
#
# COMPACT_ATOMS: atom_id res chain seq x y z
N MET A 1 -5.74 -12.70 3.91
CA MET A 1 -4.56 -12.22 3.15
C MET A 1 -4.60 -10.73 2.78
N SER A 2 -5.76 -10.05 2.74
CA SER A 2 -5.85 -8.68 2.23
C SER A 2 -5.02 -7.64 3.00
N GLY A 3 -4.82 -7.77 4.32
CA GLY A 3 -3.89 -6.91 5.06
C GLY A 3 -2.43 -7.01 4.59
N VAL A 4 -1.97 -8.22 4.25
CA VAL A 4 -0.64 -8.44 3.65
C VAL A 4 -0.56 -7.81 2.26
N ASN A 5 -1.63 -7.89 1.47
CA ASN A 5 -1.67 -7.24 0.16
C ASN A 5 -1.58 -5.71 0.30
N TYR A 6 -2.23 -5.10 1.29
CA TYR A 6 -2.08 -3.68 1.57
C TYR A 6 -0.68 -3.31 2.05
N ALA A 7 0.00 -4.18 2.80
CA ALA A 7 1.41 -3.98 3.13
C ALA A 7 2.31 -4.05 1.90
N LEU A 8 2.13 -5.03 1.02
CA LEU A 8 2.89 -5.11 -0.24
C LEU A 8 2.63 -3.88 -1.12
N PHE A 9 1.36 -3.48 -1.26
CA PHE A 9 0.98 -2.29 -2.01
C PHE A 9 1.67 -1.04 -1.43
N GLY A 10 1.57 -0.79 -0.13
CA GLY A 10 2.23 0.36 0.52
C GLY A 10 3.74 0.34 0.33
N TYR A 11 4.37 -0.83 0.46
CA TYR A 11 5.81 -1.00 0.25
C TYR A 11 6.21 -0.64 -1.18
N LEU A 12 5.58 -1.25 -2.19
CA LEU A 12 5.89 -1.03 -3.60
C LEU A 12 5.63 0.42 -4.00
N TRP A 13 4.54 1.02 -3.51
CA TRP A 13 4.21 2.40 -3.80
C TRP A 13 5.29 3.36 -3.31
N LEU A 14 5.66 3.32 -2.03
CA LEU A 14 6.63 4.24 -1.47
C LEU A 14 8.06 3.90 -1.86
N ARG A 15 8.43 2.63 -1.98
CA ARG A 15 9.76 2.24 -2.46
C ARG A 15 9.97 2.72 -3.89
N GLY A 16 9.11 2.32 -4.83
CA GLY A 16 9.24 2.66 -6.24
C GLY A 16 9.17 4.17 -6.53
N LYS A 17 8.38 4.90 -5.74
CA LYS A 17 8.29 6.38 -5.85
C LYS A 17 9.54 7.09 -5.37
N ASN A 18 10.23 6.58 -4.34
CA ASN A 18 11.35 7.28 -3.67
C ASN A 18 12.74 6.75 -4.05
N ASP A 19 12.80 5.62 -4.75
CA ASP A 19 14.02 4.97 -5.25
C ASP A 19 13.84 4.57 -6.72
N PRO A 20 14.25 5.42 -7.68
CA PRO A 20 14.20 5.11 -9.12
C PRO A 20 15.04 3.89 -9.53
N GLY A 21 16.05 3.51 -8.74
CA GLY A 21 16.89 2.34 -8.97
C GLY A 21 16.21 1.02 -8.61
N PHE A 22 15.09 1.05 -7.90
CA PHE A 22 14.34 -0.15 -7.48
C PHE A 22 13.76 -0.95 -8.65
N GLY A 23 13.53 -0.31 -9.81
CA GLY A 23 13.05 -0.97 -11.04
C GLY A 23 11.57 -1.38 -11.03
N ILE A 24 10.85 -1.18 -9.93
CA ILE A 24 9.40 -1.42 -9.84
C ILE A 24 8.70 -0.11 -9.47
N GLN A 25 7.71 0.28 -10.28
CA GLN A 25 6.81 1.39 -9.99
C GLN A 25 5.37 0.94 -10.22
N LEU A 26 4.48 1.32 -9.30
CA LEU A 26 3.06 1.12 -9.50
C LEU A 26 2.53 2.19 -10.44
N ASP A 27 1.72 1.78 -11.42
CA ASP A 27 1.00 2.73 -12.26
C ASP A 27 -0.09 3.46 -11.44
N GLN A 28 -0.45 4.65 -11.91
CA GLN A 28 -1.41 5.51 -11.23
C GLN A 28 -2.80 4.86 -11.11
N GLY A 29 -3.21 4.04 -12.09
CA GLY A 29 -4.48 3.33 -12.07
C GLY A 29 -4.55 2.31 -10.94
N THR A 30 -3.50 1.50 -10.78
CA THR A 30 -3.39 0.54 -9.68
C THR A 30 -3.47 1.22 -8.32
N ILE A 31 -2.76 2.35 -8.13
CA ILE A 31 -2.81 3.13 -6.89
C ILE A 31 -4.24 3.61 -6.62
N ILE A 32 -4.90 4.20 -7.62
CA ILE A 32 -6.27 4.71 -7.48
C ILE A 32 -7.24 3.59 -7.13
N ILE A 33 -7.18 2.45 -7.83
CA ILE A 33 -8.08 1.31 -7.59
C ILE A 33 -7.91 0.78 -6.17
N LEU A 34 -6.68 0.57 -5.70
CA LEU A 34 -6.42 0.04 -4.37
C LEU A 34 -6.80 1.04 -3.26
N MET A 35 -6.63 2.34 -3.48
CA MET A 35 -7.08 3.37 -2.54
C MET A 35 -8.60 3.54 -2.52
N ALA A 36 -9.25 3.51 -3.69
CA ALA A 36 -10.71 3.55 -3.77
C ALA A 36 -11.33 2.32 -3.12
N TRP A 37 -10.76 1.13 -3.36
CA TRP A 37 -11.18 -0.11 -2.71
C TRP A 37 -11.00 -0.05 -1.19
N PHE A 38 -9.89 0.52 -0.71
CA PHE A 38 -9.64 0.74 0.72
C PHE A 38 -10.76 1.57 1.34
N VAL A 39 -11.06 2.74 0.76
CA VAL A 39 -12.13 3.61 1.24
C VAL A 39 -13.48 2.91 1.19
N LEU A 40 -13.77 2.18 0.10
CA LEU A 40 -15.01 1.42 -0.06
C LEU A 40 -15.20 0.39 1.06
N CYS A 41 -14.15 -0.34 1.44
CA CYS A 41 -14.21 -1.30 2.56
C CYS A 41 -14.54 -0.63 3.90
N PHE A 42 -14.15 0.63 4.11
CA PHE A 42 -14.47 1.40 5.33
C PHE A 42 -15.91 1.91 5.38
N THR A 43 -16.62 1.98 4.25
CA THR A 43 -18.01 2.47 4.21
C THR A 43 -19.04 1.53 4.86
N GLY A 44 -18.68 0.27 5.08
CA GLY A 44 -19.60 -0.77 5.56
C GLY A 44 -20.55 -1.34 4.50
N MET A 45 -20.56 -0.81 3.27
CA MET A 45 -21.40 -1.32 2.18
C MET A 45 -21.08 -2.77 1.77
N LEU A 46 -19.88 -3.24 2.09
CA LEU A 46 -19.39 -4.59 1.80
C LEU A 46 -19.50 -5.55 3.00
N GLY A 47 -20.21 -5.16 4.05
CA GLY A 47 -20.31 -5.92 5.29
C GLY A 47 -19.12 -5.72 6.23
N ASN A 48 -18.92 -6.69 7.15
CA ASN A 48 -17.87 -6.59 8.16
C ASN A 48 -16.49 -6.93 7.58
N ILE A 49 -15.73 -5.90 7.22
CA ILE A 49 -14.35 -6.04 6.74
C ILE A 49 -13.38 -5.71 7.87
N ALA A 50 -12.31 -6.50 8.00
CA ALA A 50 -11.22 -6.28 8.95
C ALA A 50 -10.32 -5.09 8.52
N ASN A 51 -10.91 -3.91 8.44
CA ASN A 51 -10.31 -2.67 7.94
C ASN A 51 -9.07 -2.24 8.74
N THR A 52 -9.02 -2.54 10.04
CA THR A 52 -7.81 -2.34 10.86
C THR A 52 -6.61 -3.11 10.31
N ALA A 53 -6.81 -4.34 9.83
CA ALA A 53 -5.74 -5.13 9.24
C ALA A 53 -5.25 -4.53 7.90
N HIS A 54 -6.15 -3.95 7.10
CA HIS A 54 -5.76 -3.21 5.89
C HIS A 54 -4.97 -1.96 6.22
N ALA A 55 -5.43 -1.17 7.19
CA ALA A 55 -4.78 0.08 7.58
C ALA A 55 -3.39 -0.16 8.16
N ILE A 56 -3.27 -1.09 9.11
CA ILE A 56 -1.97 -1.45 9.71
C ILE A 56 -1.04 -2.05 8.64
N GLY A 57 -1.57 -2.91 7.76
CA GLY A 57 -0.83 -3.44 6.62
C GLY A 57 -0.27 -2.32 5.75
N LEU A 58 -1.14 -1.44 5.25
CA LEU A 58 -0.77 -0.30 4.42
C LEU A 58 0.30 0.58 5.05
N ILE A 59 0.09 1.01 6.30
CA ILE A 59 1.00 1.91 7.03
C ILE A 59 2.36 1.23 7.25
N SER A 60 2.37 -0.03 7.70
CA SER A 60 3.61 -0.76 7.94
C SER A 60 4.40 -0.99 6.64
N GLY A 61 3.73 -1.41 5.58
CA GLY A 61 4.30 -1.57 4.25
C GLY A 61 4.89 -0.27 3.70
N ALA A 62 4.09 0.80 3.76
CA ALA A 62 4.48 2.16 3.38
C ALA A 62 5.75 2.62 4.11
N GLY A 63 5.76 2.51 5.44
CA GLY A 63 6.91 2.87 6.27
C GLY A 63 8.16 2.06 5.90
N MET A 64 8.03 0.74 5.75
CA MET A 64 9.14 -0.12 5.33
C MET A 64 9.66 0.24 3.92
N GLY A 65 8.76 0.48 2.96
CA GLY A 65 9.13 0.86 1.59
C GLY A 65 9.89 2.18 1.55
N TRP A 66 9.45 3.15 2.34
CA TRP A 66 10.14 4.44 2.50
C TRP A 66 11.51 4.29 3.15
N ILE A 67 11.62 3.58 4.29
CA ILE A 67 12.91 3.32 4.95
C ILE A 67 13.88 2.65 3.98
N ALA A 68 13.39 1.66 3.24
CA ALA A 68 14.20 0.91 2.31
C ALA A 68 14.67 1.82 1.15
N ALA A 69 13.82 2.72 0.64
CA ALA A 69 14.22 3.73 -0.35
C ALA A 69 15.33 4.66 0.17
N GLN A 70 15.23 5.13 1.42
CA GLN A 70 16.27 6.00 2.01
C GLN A 70 17.62 5.29 2.15
N ARG A 71 17.63 3.97 2.36
CA ARG A 71 18.86 3.17 2.46
C ARG A 71 19.53 2.88 1.12
N ALA A 72 18.82 3.05 0.02
CA ALA A 72 19.32 2.77 -1.33
C ALA A 72 19.76 4.03 -2.10
N ARG A 73 19.58 5.21 -1.49
CA ARG A 73 20.19 6.46 -1.92
C ARG A 73 21.64 6.52 -1.49
#